data_AF-A0A935SI71-F1
#
_entry.id   AF-A0A935SI71-F1
#
_cell.length_a   1.000
_cell.length_b   1.000
_cell.length_c   1.000
_cell.angle_alpha   90.00
_cell.angle_beta   90.00
_cell.angle_gamma   90.00
#
_symmetry.space_group_name_H-M   'P 1'
#
loop_
_entity.id
_entity.type
_entity.pdbx_description
1 polymer ?
#
loop_
_entity_poly.entity_id
_entity_poly.type
_entity_poly.pdbx_seq_one_letter_code
_entity_poly.pdbx_strand_id
1 'polypeptide(L)'
;MGHNIIRQYKSNELYYFSDAEKELIIKEYLSYPTTKQAIGEKYTGRKKENGLIVKWMRRLGYDVNGCQRRVISFAERLSMSKRSIHSLEGGDAQIKELEVRIKQLEQQLRKQSKKLLLFLR
;
A
#
# COMPACT_ATOMS: atom_id res chain seq x y z
N MET A 1 11.15 -39.83 -19.65
CA MET A 1 9.79 -39.42 -19.26
C MET A 1 9.79 -37.90 -19.16
N GLY A 2 9.26 -37.21 -20.17
CA GLY A 2 9.35 -35.75 -20.29
C GLY A 2 8.33 -35.03 -19.41
N HIS A 3 8.80 -34.20 -18.49
CA HIS A 3 7.94 -33.29 -17.73
C HIS A 3 7.58 -32.08 -18.60
N ASN A 4 6.47 -32.20 -19.32
CA ASN A 4 5.86 -31.11 -20.07
C ASN A 4 4.82 -30.45 -19.16
N ILE A 5 5.26 -29.52 -18.31
CA ILE A 5 4.35 -28.79 -17.42
C ILE A 5 4.25 -27.35 -17.92
N ILE A 6 3.20 -27.16 -18.72
CA ILE A 6 2.48 -25.90 -18.99
C ILE A 6 3.33 -24.82 -19.67
N ARG A 7 3.55 -25.04 -20.96
CA ARG A 7 3.70 -23.95 -21.93
C ARG A 7 2.31 -23.34 -22.13
N GLN A 8 2.11 -22.10 -21.69
CA GLN A 8 1.46 -21.03 -22.46
C GLN A 8 1.06 -19.87 -21.54
N TYR A 9 1.44 -18.66 -21.96
CA TYR A 9 0.89 -17.40 -21.48
C TYR A 9 -0.63 -17.44 -21.66
N LYS A 10 -1.36 -17.59 -20.56
CA LYS A 10 -2.82 -17.52 -20.57
C LYS A 10 -3.21 -16.12 -20.09
N SER A 11 -3.75 -15.35 -21.05
CA SER A 11 -4.47 -14.08 -20.99
C SER A 11 -4.62 -13.39 -19.63
N ASN A 12 -4.44 -12.07 -19.65
CA ASN A 12 -4.60 -11.00 -18.63
C ASN A 12 -5.75 -11.12 -17.59
N GLU A 13 -5.95 -12.28 -17.00
CA GLU A 13 -6.83 -12.60 -15.88
C GLU A 13 -5.97 -12.90 -14.66
N LEU A 14 -6.49 -12.57 -13.48
CA LEU A 14 -5.83 -12.81 -12.21
C LEU A 14 -5.67 -14.33 -11.98
N TYR A 15 -4.59 -14.92 -12.47
CA TYR A 15 -4.29 -16.34 -12.27
C TYR A 15 -3.95 -16.61 -10.80
N TYR A 16 -4.80 -17.40 -10.14
CA TYR A 16 -4.57 -17.89 -8.80
C TYR A 16 -4.01 -19.31 -8.87
N PHE A 17 -2.74 -19.48 -8.50
CA PHE A 17 -2.14 -20.81 -8.34
C PHE A 17 -2.86 -21.56 -7.20
N SER A 18 -3.20 -22.82 -7.44
CA SER A 18 -3.59 -23.78 -6.41
C SER A 18 -2.41 -24.09 -5.48
N ASP A 19 -2.69 -24.64 -4.30
CA ASP A 19 -1.61 -24.96 -3.35
C ASP A 19 -0.68 -26.06 -3.88
N ALA A 20 -1.21 -27.01 -4.66
CA ALA A 20 -0.40 -28.03 -5.34
C ALA A 20 0.56 -27.45 -6.39
N GLU A 21 0.09 -26.50 -7.21
CA GLU A 21 0.96 -25.83 -8.19
C GLU A 21 2.05 -24.99 -7.50
N LYS A 22 1.68 -24.28 -6.41
CA LYS A 22 2.66 -23.52 -5.62
C LYS A 22 3.74 -24.45 -5.06
N GLU A 23 3.35 -25.60 -4.54
CA GLU A 23 4.26 -26.59 -3.99
C GLU A 23 5.22 -27.12 -5.07
N LEU A 24 4.72 -27.39 -6.27
CA LEU A 24 5.54 -27.81 -7.41
C LEU A 24 6.57 -26.75 -7.79
N ILE A 25 6.16 -25.49 -7.87
CA ILE A 25 7.05 -24.36 -8.19
C ILE A 25 8.12 -24.18 -7.09
N ILE A 26 7.73 -24.32 -5.81
CA ILE A 26 8.68 -24.24 -4.69
C ILE A 26 9.68 -25.39 -4.72
N LYS A 27 9.23 -26.62 -5.00
CA LYS A 27 10.11 -27.79 -5.12
C LYS A 27 11.14 -27.58 -6.23
N GLU A 28 10.73 -27.05 -7.38
CA GLU A 28 11.67 -26.71 -8.45
C GLU A 28 12.67 -25.64 -7.99
N TYR A 29 12.21 -24.61 -7.29
CA TYR A 29 13.08 -23.56 -6.73
C TYR A 29 14.10 -24.09 -5.72
N LEU A 30 13.73 -25.07 -4.91
CA LEU A 30 14.63 -25.69 -3.94
C LEU A 30 15.58 -26.71 -4.59
N SER A 31 15.19 -27.31 -5.72
CA SER A 31 15.97 -28.37 -6.38
C SER A 31 17.11 -27.82 -7.25
N TYR A 32 16.96 -26.62 -7.80
CA TYR A 32 17.95 -26.03 -8.71
C TYR A 32 18.54 -24.73 -8.15
N PRO A 33 19.83 -24.43 -8.43
CA PRO A 33 20.46 -23.15 -8.10
C PRO A 33 19.95 -22.05 -9.04
N THR A 34 18.68 -21.69 -8.86
CA THR A 34 17.98 -20.69 -9.68
C THR A 34 17.58 -19.51 -8.81
N THR A 35 17.50 -18.33 -9.43
CA THR A 35 17.01 -17.16 -8.73
C THR A 35 15.48 -17.22 -8.63
N LYS A 36 14.93 -16.65 -7.55
CA LYS A 36 13.47 -16.52 -7.38
C LYS A 36 12.84 -15.81 -8.58
N GLN A 37 13.54 -14.84 -9.14
CA GLN A 37 13.10 -14.11 -10.34
C GLN A 37 13.00 -15.02 -11.56
N ALA A 38 14.01 -15.86 -11.82
CA ALA A 38 14.00 -16.77 -12.96
C ALA A 38 12.82 -17.75 -12.92
N ILE A 39 12.54 -18.33 -11.75
CA ILE A 39 11.39 -19.23 -11.58
C ILE A 39 10.07 -18.47 -11.61
N GLY A 40 10.01 -17.30 -10.99
CA GLY A 40 8.84 -16.43 -11.05
C GLY A 40 8.49 -16.07 -12.49
N GLU A 41 9.47 -15.67 -13.30
CA GLU A 41 9.26 -15.35 -14.71
C GLU A 41 8.85 -16.58 -15.53
N LYS A 42 9.49 -17.73 -15.29
CA LYS A 42 9.15 -19.00 -15.95
C LYS A 42 7.68 -19.38 -15.77
N TYR A 43 7.15 -19.25 -14.55
CA TYR A 43 5.80 -19.72 -14.20
C TYR A 43 4.72 -18.65 -14.26
N THR A 44 5.06 -17.38 -14.00
CA THR A 44 4.08 -16.27 -13.97
C THR A 44 4.18 -15.36 -15.18
N GLY A 45 5.24 -15.47 -15.99
CA GLY A 45 5.53 -14.57 -17.11
C GLY A 45 5.88 -13.14 -16.69
N ARG A 46 5.96 -12.84 -15.39
CA ARG A 46 6.25 -11.51 -14.87
C ARG A 46 7.75 -11.33 -14.64
N LYS A 47 8.32 -10.28 -15.24
CA LYS A 47 9.74 -9.91 -15.08
C LYS A 47 10.14 -9.54 -13.65
N LYS A 48 9.18 -9.08 -12.83
CA LYS A 48 9.42 -8.66 -11.44
C LYS A 48 8.81 -9.65 -10.47
N GLU A 49 9.64 -10.27 -9.64
CA GLU A 49 9.21 -11.14 -8.54
C GLU A 49 8.86 -10.26 -7.34
N ASN A 50 7.58 -10.27 -6.95
CA ASN A 50 7.08 -9.47 -5.82
C ASN A 50 7.09 -10.26 -4.49
N GLY A 51 8.05 -11.17 -4.30
CA GLY A 51 8.12 -12.05 -3.13
C GLY A 51 7.03 -13.13 -3.07
N LEU A 52 6.46 -13.52 -4.23
CA LEU A 52 5.40 -14.52 -4.32
C LEU A 52 5.88 -15.90 -3.88
N ILE A 53 7.07 -16.33 -4.33
CA ILE A 53 7.62 -17.65 -3.99
C ILE A 53 7.86 -17.73 -2.48
N VAL A 54 8.44 -16.69 -1.89
CA VAL A 54 8.67 -16.60 -0.44
C VAL A 54 7.35 -16.61 0.33
N LYS A 55 6.32 -15.91 -0.19
CA LYS A 55 4.97 -15.91 0.41
C LYS A 55 4.36 -17.30 0.41
N TRP A 56 4.52 -18.06 -0.67
CA TRP A 56 4.02 -19.43 -0.77
C TRP A 56 4.79 -20.38 0.15
N MET A 57 6.13 -20.31 0.16
CA MET A 57 6.97 -21.12 1.06
C MET A 57 6.53 -20.96 2.51
N ARG A 58 6.35 -19.71 2.97
CA ARG A 58 5.88 -19.42 4.34
C ARG A 58 4.47 -19.94 4.61
N ARG A 59 3.57 -19.85 3.63
CA ARG A 59 2.18 -20.33 3.79
C ARG A 59 2.12 -21.86 3.87
N LEU A 60 2.99 -22.55 3.13
CA LEU A 60 3.03 -24.01 3.03
C LEU A 60 3.98 -24.66 4.06
N GLY A 61 4.57 -23.88 4.98
CA GLY A 61 5.40 -24.40 6.06
C GLY A 61 6.84 -24.78 5.66
N TYR A 62 7.31 -24.34 4.49
CA TYR A 62 8.72 -24.48 4.14
C TYR A 62 9.56 -23.53 5.00
N ASP A 63 10.62 -24.07 5.63
CA ASP A 63 11.52 -23.25 6.43
C ASP A 63 12.30 -22.29 5.54
N VAL A 64 12.04 -21.00 5.70
CA VAL A 64 12.79 -19.94 5.03
C VAL A 64 13.82 -19.47 6.03
N ASN A 65 14.85 -20.31 6.24
CA ASN A 65 15.95 -20.12 7.17
C ASN A 65 16.31 -18.62 7.34
N GLY A 66 16.07 -18.08 8.53
CA GLY A 66 16.52 -16.74 8.94
C GLY A 66 15.64 -15.55 8.53
N CYS A 67 14.54 -15.75 7.80
CA CYS A 67 13.72 -14.63 7.31
C CYS A 67 12.42 -14.47 8.13
N GLN A 68 12.54 -14.31 9.46
CA GLN A 68 11.40 -13.92 10.29
C GLN A 68 10.89 -12.56 9.81
N ARG A 69 9.59 -12.46 9.50
CA ARG A 69 8.98 -11.17 9.14
C ARG A 69 9.08 -10.28 10.37
N ARG A 70 9.80 -9.15 10.28
CA ARG A 70 9.72 -8.11 11.32
C ARG A 70 8.25 -7.75 11.49
N VAL A 71 7.70 -8.02 12.67
CA VAL A 71 6.35 -7.59 13.02
C VAL A 71 6.47 -6.12 13.37
N ILE A 72 6.17 -5.28 12.39
CA ILE A 72 6.20 -3.82 12.54
C ILE A 72 4.84 -3.42 13.12
N SER A 73 4.86 -2.65 14.21
CA SER A 73 3.62 -2.15 14.82
C SER A 73 2.88 -1.19 13.87
N PHE A 74 1.58 -0.97 14.10
CA PHE A 74 0.82 -0.01 13.30
C PHE A 74 1.44 1.41 13.36
N ALA A 75 1.86 1.84 14.56
CA ALA A 75 2.54 3.11 14.77
C ALA A 75 3.86 3.21 13.97
N GLU A 76 4.64 2.14 13.94
CA GLU A 76 5.91 2.08 13.22
C GLU A 76 5.73 2.01 11.69
N ARG A 77 4.58 1.50 11.21
CA ARG A 77 4.21 1.60 9.80
C ARG A 77 3.88 3.04 9.37
N LEU A 78 3.21 3.79 10.24
CA LEU A 78 2.88 5.20 9.99
C LEU A 78 4.15 6.07 9.97
N SER A 79 5.10 5.81 10.87
CA SER A 79 6.36 6.58 10.93
C SER A 79 7.26 6.38 9.70
N MET A 80 7.16 5.25 9.01
CA MET A 80 7.90 4.98 7.76
C MET A 80 7.24 5.53 6.51
N SER A 81 5.97 5.96 6.57
CA SER A 81 5.32 6.67 5.46
C SER A 81 5.72 8.15 5.45
N LYS A 82 7.02 8.45 5.44
CA LYS A 82 7.53 9.76 5.01
C LYS A 82 7.50 9.84 3.49
N ARG A 83 6.32 9.66 2.88
CA ARG A 83 6.08 10.39 1.64
C ARG A 83 6.09 11.83 2.09
N SER A 84 7.04 12.62 1.59
CA SER A 84 6.99 14.06 1.74
C SER A 84 5.58 14.45 1.33
N ILE A 85 4.75 14.79 2.31
CA ILE A 85 3.64 15.68 2.05
C ILE A 85 4.39 16.91 1.59
N HIS A 86 4.50 17.06 0.27
CA HIS A 86 4.99 18.27 -0.35
C HIS A 86 4.24 19.37 0.38
N SER A 87 4.99 20.15 1.15
CA SER A 87 4.46 21.16 2.05
C SER A 87 3.35 21.88 1.31
N LEU A 88 2.10 21.70 1.78
CA LEU A 88 1.00 22.54 1.37
C LEU A 88 1.26 23.91 2.00
N GLU A 89 2.27 24.63 1.52
CA GLU A 89 2.59 26.00 1.91
C GLU A 89 1.41 26.95 1.62
N GLY A 90 0.42 26.50 0.84
CA GLY A 90 -0.86 27.19 0.63
C GLY A 90 -1.91 26.97 1.72
N GLY A 91 -1.80 25.92 2.55
CA GLY A 91 -2.80 25.60 3.58
C GLY A 91 -2.80 26.62 4.72
N ASP A 92 -1.62 26.99 5.22
CA ASP A 92 -1.49 27.89 6.37
C ASP A 92 -1.90 29.33 6.03
N ALA A 93 -1.65 29.78 4.80
CA ALA A 93 -2.09 31.09 4.32
C ALA A 93 -3.62 31.14 4.20
N GLN A 94 -4.22 30.09 3.63
CA GLN A 94 -5.66 29.99 3.46
C GLN A 94 -6.39 29.86 4.82
N ILE A 95 -5.82 29.14 5.77
CA ILE A 95 -6.35 29.04 7.15
C ILE A 95 -6.36 30.42 7.82
N LYS A 96 -5.25 31.18 7.73
CA LYS A 96 -5.17 32.53 8.31
C LYS A 96 -6.15 33.51 7.67
N GLU A 97 -6.34 33.44 6.36
CA GLU A 97 -7.33 34.26 5.65
C GLU A 97 -8.75 33.96 6.13
N LEU A 98 -9.09 32.66 6.28
CA LEU A 98 -10.39 32.23 6.78
C LEU A 98 -10.63 32.69 8.22
N GLU A 99 -9.64 32.62 9.10
CA GLU A 99 -9.72 33.12 10.48
C GLU A 99 -10.03 34.63 10.53
N VAL A 100 -9.36 35.42 9.70
CA VAL A 100 -9.62 36.86 9.58
C VAL A 100 -11.06 37.11 9.10
N ARG A 101 -11.52 36.35 8.11
CA ARG A 101 -12.87 36.49 7.56
C ARG A 101 -13.95 36.15 8.60
N ILE A 102 -13.76 35.08 9.37
CA ILE A 102 -14.67 34.69 10.46
C ILE A 102 -14.77 35.82 11.48
N LYS A 103 -13.63 36.38 11.92
CA LYS A 103 -13.61 37.49 12.89
C LYS A 103 -14.35 38.73 12.39
N GLN A 104 -14.23 39.05 11.10
CA GLN A 104 -14.97 40.16 10.49
C GLN A 104 -16.48 39.92 10.48
N LEU A 105 -16.92 38.71 10.11
CA LEU A 105 -18.33 38.33 10.09
C LEU A 105 -18.93 38.37 11.49
N GLU A 106 -18.23 37.87 12.50
CA GLU A 106 -18.66 37.96 13.89
C GLU A 106 -18.82 39.42 14.37
N GLN A 107 -17.91 40.31 13.98
CA GLN A 107 -18.03 41.74 14.29
C GLN A 107 -19.24 42.38 13.61
N GLN A 108 -19.51 42.04 12.34
CA GLN A 108 -20.69 42.54 11.63
C GLN A 108 -21.98 42.08 12.32
N LEU A 109 -22.05 40.81 12.71
CA LEU A 109 -23.19 40.24 13.42
C LEU A 109 -23.40 40.92 14.78
N ARG A 110 -22.32 41.18 15.54
CA ARG A 110 -22.39 41.95 16.80
C ARG A 110 -22.88 43.39 16.57
N LYS A 111 -22.41 44.06 15.51
CA LYS A 111 -22.86 45.42 15.16
C LYS A 111 -24.35 45.45 14.78
N GLN A 112 -24.80 44.48 13.97
CA GLN A 112 -26.22 44.35 13.62
C GLN A 112 -27.08 44.07 14.85
N SER A 113 -26.64 43.16 15.72
CA SER A 113 -27.35 42.85 16.97
C SER A 113 -27.50 44.07 17.87
N LYS A 114 -26.42 44.85 18.05
CA LYS A 114 -26.45 46.12 18.79
C LYS A 114 -27.38 47.14 18.14
N LYS A 115 -27.33 47.27 16.81
CA LYS A 115 -28.17 48.21 16.05
C LYS A 115 -29.66 47.85 16.20
N LEU A 116 -30.02 46.57 16.10
CA LEU A 116 -31.39 46.10 16.33
C LEU A 116 -31.85 46.38 17.75
N LEU A 117 -31.00 46.10 18.74
CA LEU A 117 -31.32 46.39 20.15
C LEU A 117 -31.57 47.89 20.40
N LEU A 118 -30.88 48.78 19.68
CA LEU A 118 -31.12 50.23 19.76
C LEU A 118 -32.44 50.65 19.08
N PHE A 119 -32.91 49.93 18.06
CA PHE A 119 -34.19 50.22 17.39
C PHE A 119 -35.41 49.66 18.13
N LEU A 120 -35.20 48.66 18.99
CA LEU A 120 -36.25 48.04 19.81
C LEU A 120 -36.45 48.73 21.17
N ARG A 121 -35.69 49.80 21.45
CA ARG A 121 -35.77 50.64 22.65
C ARG A 121 -36.36 51.99 22.28
#